data_AF-A0A358SVD7-F1
#
_entry.id   AF-A0A358SVD7-F1
#
_cell.length_a   1.000
_cell.length_b   1.000
_cell.length_c   1.000
_cell.angle_alpha   90.00
_cell.angle_beta   90.00
_cell.angle_gamma   90.00
#
_symmetry.space_group_name_H-M   'P 1'
#
loop_
_entity.id
_entity.type
_entity.pdbx_description
1 polymer ?
#
loop_
_entity_poly.entity_id
_entity_poly.type
_entity_poly.pdbx_seq_one_letter_code
_entity_poly.pdbx_strand_id
1 'polypeptide(L)'
;MLPTSAMNPSEQRLSRHGWRPADPPRRPVLFVNPRSGGGKAARARVAERAREQGIEAVILDPGQNLAALAGKAAAAGADALGAAGGDGSLAV
;
A
#
# COMPACT_ATOMS: atom_id res chain seq x y z
N MET A 1 24.19 -41.06 -12.02
CA MET A 1 24.41 -39.79 -11.29
C MET A 1 23.80 -38.68 -12.13
N LEU A 2 22.59 -38.22 -11.79
CA LEU A 2 21.90 -37.16 -12.54
C LEU A 2 22.59 -35.83 -12.23
N PRO A 3 22.84 -34.96 -13.23
CA PRO A 3 23.42 -33.65 -12.97
C PRO A 3 22.43 -32.80 -12.18
N THR A 4 22.88 -32.29 -11.04
CA THR A 4 22.19 -31.26 -10.27
C THR A 4 22.08 -30.03 -11.16
N SER A 5 20.91 -29.81 -11.77
CA SER A 5 20.64 -28.59 -12.52
C SER A 5 20.84 -27.42 -11.56
N ALA A 6 21.90 -26.63 -11.77
CA ALA A 6 22.11 -25.41 -11.03
C ALA A 6 20.88 -24.53 -11.23
N MET A 7 20.08 -24.34 -10.16
CA MET A 7 18.91 -23.45 -10.17
C MET A 7 19.34 -22.10 -10.73
N ASN A 8 18.61 -21.60 -11.73
CA ASN A 8 18.93 -20.36 -12.41
C ASN A 8 18.96 -19.20 -11.39
N PRO A 9 19.87 -18.22 -11.49
CA PRO A 9 19.91 -17.06 -10.59
C PRO A 9 18.58 -16.29 -10.53
N SER A 10 17.77 -16.37 -11.59
CA SER A 10 16.43 -15.79 -11.66
C SER A 10 15.40 -16.49 -10.77
N GLU A 11 15.57 -17.79 -10.50
CA GLU A 11 14.69 -18.57 -9.63
C GLU A 11 14.95 -18.26 -8.15
N GLN A 12 16.19 -17.88 -7.80
CA GLN A 12 16.58 -17.54 -6.42
C GLN A 12 15.96 -16.21 -5.92
N ARG A 13 15.42 -15.38 -6.82
CA ARG A 13 14.79 -14.09 -6.47
C ARG A 13 13.27 -14.18 -6.34
N LEU A 14 12.69 -15.36 -6.56
CA LEU A 14 11.28 -15.59 -6.32
C LEU A 14 11.08 -15.81 -4.81
N SER A 15 10.12 -15.09 -4.22
CA SER A 15 9.65 -15.43 -2.88
C SER A 15 9.16 -16.89 -2.84
N ARG A 16 8.95 -17.45 -1.64
CA ARG A 16 8.37 -18.79 -1.47
C ARG A 16 7.05 -19.02 -2.23
N HIS A 17 6.42 -17.96 -2.73
CA HIS A 17 5.17 -17.97 -3.48
C HIS A 17 5.32 -17.58 -4.96
N GLY A 18 6.54 -17.46 -5.49
CA GLY A 18 6.76 -17.08 -6.90
C GLY A 18 6.69 -15.57 -7.18
N TRP A 19 6.78 -14.71 -6.15
CA TRP A 19 6.68 -13.26 -6.34
C TRP A 19 8.05 -12.65 -6.56
N ARG A 20 8.13 -11.65 -7.44
CA ARG A 20 9.31 -10.80 -7.61
C ARG A 20 9.03 -9.43 -7.00
N PRO A 21 10.02 -8.78 -6.36
CA PRO A 21 9.86 -7.39 -5.91
C PRO A 21 9.48 -6.49 -7.09
N ALA A 22 8.50 -5.62 -6.87
CA ALA A 22 8.21 -4.51 -7.78
C ALA A 22 9.21 -3.37 -7.57
N ASP A 23 9.37 -2.52 -8.58
CA ASP A 23 10.11 -1.27 -8.42
C ASP A 23 9.40 -0.36 -7.39
N PRO A 24 10.16 0.42 -6.59
CA PRO A 24 9.55 1.35 -5.65
C PRO A 24 8.64 2.37 -6.37
N PRO A 25 7.45 2.66 -5.83
CA PRO A 25 6.56 3.65 -6.43
C PRO A 25 7.17 5.05 -6.37
N ARG A 26 6.93 5.85 -7.41
CA ARG A 26 7.43 7.22 -7.53
C ARG A 26 6.41 8.25 -7.06
N ARG A 27 5.11 7.92 -7.12
CA ARG A 27 4.00 8.78 -6.70
C ARG A 27 2.98 7.97 -5.87
N PRO A 28 3.39 7.42 -4.72
CA PRO A 28 2.48 6.65 -3.87
C PRO A 28 1.50 7.56 -3.13
N VAL A 29 0.24 7.11 -3.04
CA VAL A 29 -0.82 7.75 -2.23
C VAL A 29 -1.33 6.75 -1.19
N LEU A 30 -1.42 7.19 0.06
CA LEU A 30 -1.98 6.43 1.19
C LEU A 30 -3.25 7.11 1.70
N PHE A 31 -4.38 6.42 1.64
CA PHE A 31 -5.63 6.85 2.26
C PHE A 31 -5.69 6.37 3.70
N VAL A 32 -5.89 7.27 4.65
CA VAL A 32 -5.85 6.97 6.09
C VAL A 32 -7.20 7.30 6.72
N ASN A 33 -7.88 6.29 7.26
CA ASN A 33 -9.01 6.53 8.15
C ASN A 33 -8.50 6.63 9.60
N PRO A 34 -8.48 7.84 10.21
CA PRO A 34 -7.89 8.02 11.54
C PRO A 34 -8.66 7.29 12.65
N ARG A 35 -9.94 6.96 12.43
CA ARG A 35 -10.84 6.35 13.42
C ARG A 35 -10.76 4.82 13.46
N SER A 36 -10.16 4.18 12.45
CA SER A 36 -10.07 2.72 12.38
C SER A 36 -9.35 2.10 13.57
N GLY A 37 -9.77 0.88 13.94
CA GLY A 37 -9.18 0.13 15.06
C GLY A 37 -9.27 0.87 16.40
N GLY A 38 -10.36 1.61 16.62
CA GLY A 38 -10.55 2.44 17.81
C GLY A 38 -9.54 3.59 17.90
N GLY A 39 -9.23 4.26 16.79
CA GLY A 39 -8.26 5.36 16.72
C GLY A 39 -6.78 4.93 16.62
N LYS A 40 -6.51 3.65 16.31
CA LYS A 40 -5.13 3.13 16.23
C LYS A 40 -4.31 3.84 15.15
N ALA A 41 -4.91 4.14 13.99
CA ALA A 41 -4.23 4.82 12.90
C ALA A 41 -3.71 6.21 13.33
N ALA A 42 -4.54 6.97 14.05
CA ALA A 42 -4.14 8.24 14.64
C ALA A 42 -3.07 8.09 15.73
N ARG A 43 -3.24 7.17 16.70
CA ARG A 43 -2.23 6.93 17.77
C ARG A 43 -0.87 6.51 17.21
N ALA A 44 -0.89 5.74 16.12
CA ALA A 44 0.32 5.31 15.43
C ALA A 44 0.85 6.35 14.43
N ARG A 45 0.24 7.54 14.34
CA ARG A 45 0.70 8.64 13.46
C ARG A 45 0.97 8.19 12.03
N VAL A 46 0.08 7.35 11.49
CA VAL A 46 0.30 6.66 10.22
C VAL A 46 0.47 7.66 9.08
N ALA A 47 -0.33 8.72 9.06
CA ALA A 47 -0.27 9.73 8.02
C ALA A 47 1.03 10.54 8.07
N GLU A 48 1.49 10.89 9.26
CA GLU A 48 2.75 11.60 9.46
C GLU A 48 3.93 10.75 9.01
N ARG A 49 3.99 9.48 9.43
CA ARG A 49 5.05 8.55 9.02
C ARG A 49 5.07 8.30 7.53
N ALA A 50 3.89 8.23 6.89
CA ALA A 50 3.80 8.11 5.44
C ALA A 50 4.40 9.35 4.75
N ARG A 51 4.06 10.55 5.20
CA ARG A 51 4.61 11.81 4.67
C ARG A 51 6.12 11.91 4.86
N GLU A 52 6.65 11.49 6.01
CA GLU A 52 8.10 11.40 6.27
C GLU A 52 8.82 10.47 5.29
N GLN A 53 8.12 9.49 4.72
CA GLN A 53 8.62 8.58 3.69
C GLN A 53 8.37 9.07 2.26
N GLY A 54 7.89 10.30 2.08
CA GLY A 54 7.56 10.87 0.77
C GLY A 54 6.27 10.33 0.15
N ILE A 55 5.40 9.71 0.96
CA ILE A 55 4.09 9.22 0.52
C ILE A 55 3.05 10.31 0.75
N GLU A 56 2.25 10.60 -0.27
CA GLU A 56 1.11 11.51 -0.13
C GLU A 56 0.05 10.84 0.76
N ALA A 57 -0.26 11.44 1.92
CA ALA A 57 -1.23 10.89 2.85
C ALA A 57 -2.54 11.69 2.83
N VAL A 58 -3.60 11.07 2.32
CA VAL A 58 -4.97 11.59 2.28
C VAL A 58 -5.72 11.12 3.51
N ILE A 59 -6.13 12.04 4.38
CA ILE A 59 -6.96 11.72 5.55
C ILE A 59 -8.42 11.63 5.10
N LEU A 60 -9.06 10.50 5.43
CA LEU A 60 -10.47 10.29 5.11
C LEU A 60 -11.36 10.93 6.17
N ASP A 61 -12.24 11.81 5.71
CA ASP A 61 -13.34 12.36 6.50
C ASP A 61 -14.53 11.39 6.56
N PRO A 62 -15.39 11.50 7.59
CA PRO A 62 -16.62 10.72 7.66
C PRO A 62 -17.46 10.86 6.38
N GLY A 63 -17.87 9.72 5.80
CA GLY A 63 -18.76 9.68 4.62
C GLY A 63 -18.09 9.92 3.28
N GLN A 64 -16.77 10.14 3.23
CA GLN A 64 -16.05 10.18 1.96
C GLN A 64 -16.00 8.79 1.32
N ASN A 65 -16.17 8.77 -0.01
CA ASN A 65 -16.08 7.55 -0.81
C ASN A 65 -14.62 7.26 -1.17
N LEU A 66 -14.06 6.21 -0.58
CA LEU A 66 -12.68 5.78 -0.82
C LEU A 66 -12.43 5.44 -2.29
N ALA A 67 -13.32 4.69 -2.94
CA ALA A 67 -13.18 4.32 -4.35
C ALA A 67 -13.11 5.55 -5.27
N ALA A 68 -13.93 6.58 -5.01
CA ALA A 68 -13.90 7.82 -5.76
C ALA A 68 -12.58 8.60 -5.57
N LEU A 69 -12.06 8.65 -4.35
CA LEU A 69 -10.78 9.30 -4.05
C LEU A 69 -9.59 8.54 -4.65
N ALA A 70 -9.62 7.20 -4.57
CA ALA A 70 -8.64 6.32 -5.19
C ALA A 70 -8.62 6.51 -6.72
N GLY A 71 -9.79 6.55 -7.36
CA GLY A 71 -9.91 6.80 -8.80
C GLY A 71 -9.36 8.17 -9.20
N LYS A 72 -9.61 9.22 -8.41
CA LYS A 72 -9.03 10.55 -8.63
C LYS A 72 -7.50 10.54 -8.51
N ALA A 73 -6.95 9.87 -7.51
CA ALA A 73 -5.50 9.74 -7.33
C ALA A 73 -4.85 8.98 -8.50
N ALA A 74 -5.46 7.88 -8.94
CA ALA A 74 -5.01 7.14 -10.12
C ALA A 74 -5.05 8.00 -11.38
N ALA A 75 -6.14 8.73 -11.62
CA ALA A 75 -6.26 9.65 -12.76
C ALA A 75 -5.24 10.81 -12.68
N ALA A 76 -4.88 11.25 -11.47
CA ALA A 76 -3.82 12.23 -11.25
C ALA A 76 -2.42 11.63 -11.42
N GLY A 77 -2.28 10.33 -11.66
CA GLY A 77 -1.04 9.62 -11.96
C GLY A 77 -0.30 9.04 -10.75
N ALA A 78 -1.04 8.72 -9.67
CA ALA A 78 -0.51 7.85 -8.63
C ALA A 78 -0.17 6.47 -9.20
N ASP A 79 1.03 5.97 -8.91
CA ASP A 79 1.52 4.67 -9.41
C ASP A 79 1.46 3.56 -8.34
N ALA A 80 1.08 3.91 -7.12
CA ALA A 80 0.68 3.00 -6.07
C ALA A 80 -0.39 3.63 -5.18
N LEU A 81 -1.37 2.83 -4.78
CA LEU A 81 -2.42 3.22 -3.85
C LEU A 81 -2.40 2.27 -2.64
N GLY A 82 -2.43 2.83 -1.44
CA GLY A 82 -2.56 2.08 -0.19
C GLY A 82 -3.73 2.59 0.64
N ALA A 83 -4.25 1.75 1.52
CA ALA A 83 -5.27 2.14 2.50
C ALA A 83 -4.85 1.69 3.90
N ALA A 84 -4.93 2.61 4.86
CA ALA A 84 -4.73 2.35 6.28
C ALA A 84 -6.06 2.50 7.01
N GLY A 85 -6.64 1.35 7.35
CA GLY A 85 -7.91 1.23 8.08
C GLY A 85 -8.15 -0.23 8.48
N GLY A 86 -9.24 -0.48 9.20
CA GLY A 86 -9.72 -1.84 9.44
C GLY A 86 -10.75 -2.25 8.39
N ASP A 87 -11.08 -3.53 8.30
CA ASP A 87 -11.98 -4.09 7.27
C ASP A 87 -13.29 -3.32 7.18
N GLY A 88 -13.98 -3.07 8.30
CA GLY A 88 -15.24 -2.30 8.30
C GLY A 88 -15.10 -0.81 7.99
N SER A 89 -13.88 -0.26 8.06
CA SER A 89 -13.60 1.14 7.66
C SER A 89 -13.27 1.28 6.18
N LEU A 90 -12.87 0.18 5.54
CA LEU A 90 -12.49 0.11 4.12
C LEU A 90 -13.51 -0.67 3.29
N ALA A 91 -14.48 -1.33 3.93
CA ALA A 91 -15.62 -1.96 3.29
C ALA A 91 -16.64 -0.90 2.85
N VAL A 92 -16.31 -0.16 1.80
CA VAL A 92 -17.24 0.65 0.99
C VAL A 92 -16.87 0.56 -0.47
#